data_AF-A0A7S0X7N8-F1
#
_entry.id   AF-A0A7S0X7N8-F1
#
_cell.length_a   1.000
_cell.length_b   1.000
_cell.length_c   1.000
_cell.angle_alpha   90.00
_cell.angle_beta   90.00
_cell.angle_gamma   90.00
#
_symmetry.space_group_name_H-M   'P 1'
#
loop_
_entity.id
_entity.type
_entity.pdbx_description
1 polymer ?
#
loop_
_entity_poly.entity_id
_entity_poly.type
_entity_poly.pdbx_seq_one_letter_code
_entity_poly.pdbx_strand_id
1 'polypeptide(L)'
;MANSADIILRSGALLKKYEHYLPDEKHRTAPEGVNGAKADSFTQMFFSLRNILEDLGEKADGVKEETNRAAIATANAEIRRGKNYLRGELPKLRKVMAKKNKGLTEEEKEARVEQVDDFEYKIECVPDGVTRSVPAPPQRRGG
;
A
#
# COMPACT_ATOMS: atom_id res chain seq x y z
N MET A 1 -3.50 23.08 -36.54
CA MET A 1 -3.88 22.98 -35.12
C MET A 1 -3.53 21.58 -34.66
N ALA A 2 -2.80 21.40 -33.56
CA ALA A 2 -2.47 20.06 -33.07
C ALA A 2 -3.75 19.35 -32.64
N ASN A 3 -3.99 18.14 -33.15
CA ASN A 3 -5.11 17.30 -32.76
C ASN A 3 -4.84 16.76 -31.34
N SER A 4 -5.85 16.73 -30.47
CA SER A 4 -5.73 16.25 -29.08
C SER A 4 -5.15 14.83 -29.00
N ALA A 5 -5.40 13.99 -30.01
CA ALA A 5 -4.81 12.67 -30.13
C ALA A 5 -3.28 12.69 -30.29
N ASP A 6 -2.72 13.64 -31.05
CA ASP A 6 -1.27 13.79 -31.25
C ASP A 6 -0.60 14.26 -29.95
N ILE A 7 -1.28 15.10 -29.17
CA ILE A 7 -0.79 15.53 -27.85
C ILE A 7 -0.69 14.34 -26.88
N ILE A 8 -1.69 13.45 -26.86
CA ILE A 8 -1.71 12.26 -25.99
C ILE A 8 -0.61 11.26 -26.41
N LEU A 9 -0.44 11.02 -27.71
CA LEU A 9 0.60 10.13 -28.21
C LEU A 9 2.01 10.65 -27.89
N ARG A 10 2.23 11.95 -28.08
CA ARG A 10 3.53 12.57 -27.76
C ARG A 10 3.79 12.64 -26.27
N SER A 11 2.78 12.92 -25.44
CA SER A 11 2.94 12.91 -23.98
C SER A 11 3.25 11.51 -23.46
N GLY A 12 2.59 10.47 -23.97
CA GLY A 12 2.90 9.08 -23.63
C GLY A 12 4.31 8.66 -24.07
N ALA A 13 4.73 9.05 -25.28
CA ALA A 13 6.09 8.78 -25.76
C ALA A 13 7.16 9.51 -24.94
N LEU A 14 6.88 10.75 -24.50
CA LEU A 14 7.76 11.50 -23.60
C LEU A 14 7.85 10.83 -22.23
N LEU A 15 6.72 10.41 -21.65
CA LEU A 15 6.71 9.71 -20.36
C LEU A 15 7.62 8.48 -20.40
N LYS A 16 7.45 7.63 -21.42
CA LYS A 16 8.27 6.42 -21.61
C LYS A 16 9.75 6.73 -21.86
N LYS A 17 10.06 7.82 -22.59
CA LYS A 17 11.43 8.23 -22.87
C LYS A 17 12.18 8.67 -21.61
N TYR A 18 11.50 9.20 -20.61
CA TYR A 18 12.11 9.71 -19.38
C TYR A 18 11.81 8.85 -18.14
N GLU A 19 11.16 7.70 -18.33
CA GLU A 19 10.79 6.77 -17.25
C GLU A 19 12.01 6.35 -16.41
N HIS A 20 13.18 6.19 -17.03
CA HIS A 20 14.43 5.82 -16.35
C HIS A 20 15.07 6.94 -15.52
N TYR A 21 14.58 8.17 -15.62
CA TYR A 21 14.97 9.27 -14.72
C TYR A 21 14.01 9.47 -13.56
N LEU A 22 12.85 8.81 -13.61
CA LEU A 22 11.94 8.82 -12.47
C LEU A 22 12.58 8.00 -11.35
N PRO A 23 12.39 8.40 -10.08
CA PRO A 23 12.76 7.55 -8.96
C PRO A 23 12.09 6.19 -9.15
N ASP A 24 12.86 5.11 -9.02
CA ASP A 24 12.29 3.76 -9.00
C ASP A 24 11.12 3.75 -8.00
N GLU A 25 9.89 3.51 -8.48
CA GLU A 25 8.72 3.46 -7.58
C GLU A 25 8.90 2.38 -6.51
N LYS A 26 9.69 1.35 -6.82
CA LYS A 26 10.09 0.25 -5.93
C LYS A 26 11.06 0.68 -4.82
N HIS A 27 11.74 1.82 -5.00
CA HIS A 27 12.64 2.44 -4.02
C HIS A 27 12.10 3.79 -3.55
N ARG A 28 10.77 3.90 -3.50
CA ARG A 28 10.09 4.97 -2.78
C ARG A 28 10.70 5.07 -1.38
N THR A 29 11.39 6.17 -1.08
CA THR A 29 11.86 6.49 0.26
C THR A 29 10.67 6.98 1.08
N ALA A 30 10.66 6.70 2.38
CA ALA A 30 9.59 7.17 3.26
C ALA A 30 9.41 8.69 3.07
N PRO A 31 8.17 9.19 2.97
CA PRO A 31 7.91 10.60 2.70
C PRO A 31 8.65 11.45 3.72
N GLU A 32 9.26 12.54 3.27
CA GLU A 32 9.89 13.49 4.18
C GLU A 32 8.83 14.16 5.05
N GLY A 33 9.18 14.41 6.31
CA GLY A 33 8.37 15.20 7.22
C GLY A 33 8.37 16.69 6.83
N VAL A 34 7.62 17.49 7.58
CA VAL A 34 7.55 18.94 7.39
C VAL A 34 8.97 19.52 7.35
N ASN A 35 9.27 20.33 6.34
CA ASN A 35 10.57 21.00 6.12
C ASN A 35 11.78 20.08 5.85
N GLY A 36 11.58 18.91 5.23
CA GLY A 36 12.70 18.00 4.89
C GLY A 36 13.28 17.26 6.09
N ALA A 37 12.61 17.32 7.25
CA ALA A 37 12.94 16.50 8.40
C ALA A 37 12.59 15.04 8.12
N LYS A 38 13.26 14.08 8.80
CA LYS A 38 12.83 12.68 8.73
C LYS A 38 11.38 12.57 9.21
N ALA A 39 10.54 11.88 8.43
CA ALA A 39 9.16 11.57 8.82
C ALA A 39 9.10 10.94 10.22
N ASP A 40 7.98 11.12 10.90
CA ASP A 40 7.79 10.47 12.19
C ASP A 40 7.82 8.94 12.06
N SER A 41 8.12 8.25 13.17
CA SER A 41 8.29 6.79 13.15
C SER A 41 7.02 6.05 12.72
N PHE A 42 5.84 6.65 12.92
CA PHE A 42 4.58 6.10 12.42
C PHE A 42 4.56 6.13 10.89
N THR A 43 4.80 7.28 10.27
CA THR A 43 4.76 7.44 8.82
C THR A 43 5.79 6.54 8.14
N GLN A 44 7.01 6.44 8.68
CA GLN A 44 8.03 5.55 8.15
C GLN A 44 7.61 4.07 8.19
N MET A 45 7.08 3.61 9.33
CA MET A 45 6.63 2.23 9.49
C MET A 45 5.39 1.94 8.64
N PHE A 46 4.45 2.88 8.58
CA PHE A 46 3.25 2.73 7.76
C PHE A 46 3.60 2.62 6.28
N PHE A 47 4.53 3.45 5.82
CA PHE A 47 5.00 3.44 4.45
C PHE A 47 5.69 2.13 4.07
N SER A 48 6.58 1.61 4.91
CA SER A 48 7.23 0.31 4.63
C SER A 48 6.21 -0.83 4.58
N LEU A 49 5.22 -0.84 5.47
CA LEU A 49 4.15 -1.83 5.46
C LEU A 49 3.23 -1.68 4.24
N ARG A 50 3.00 -0.46 3.74
CA ARG A 50 2.26 -0.22 2.50
C ARG A 50 2.97 -0.75 1.28
N ASN A 51 4.28 -0.56 1.16
CA ASN A 51 5.06 -1.11 0.04
C ASN A 51 5.00 -2.65 0.04
N ILE A 52 5.11 -3.27 1.21
CA ILE A 52 4.95 -4.74 1.32
C ILE A 52 3.55 -5.18 0.88
N LEU A 53 2.51 -4.41 1.23
CA LEU A 53 1.14 -4.71 0.79
C LEU A 53 0.96 -4.55 -0.73
N GLU A 54 1.59 -3.53 -1.32
CA GLU A 54 1.59 -3.28 -2.76
C GLU A 54 2.29 -4.42 -3.52
N ASP A 55 3.47 -4.85 -3.06
CA ASP A 55 4.17 -6.03 -3.59
C ASP A 55 3.31 -7.30 -3.49
N LEU A 56 2.57 -7.46 -2.39
CA LEU A 56 1.63 -8.57 -2.23
C LEU A 56 0.46 -8.49 -3.21
N GLY A 57 -0.04 -7.29 -3.49
CA GLY A 57 -1.07 -7.03 -4.48
C GLY A 57 -0.61 -7.38 -5.89
N GLU A 58 0.57 -6.91 -6.29
CA GLU A 58 1.18 -7.24 -7.59
C GLU A 58 1.34 -8.77 -7.76
N LYS A 59 1.83 -9.45 -6.72
CA LYS A 59 1.93 -10.91 -6.72
C LYS A 59 0.56 -11.58 -6.85
N ALA A 60 -0.46 -11.07 -6.16
CA ALA A 60 -1.80 -11.62 -6.20
C ALA A 60 -2.47 -11.44 -7.57
N ASP A 61 -2.19 -10.32 -8.26
CA ASP A 61 -2.64 -10.10 -9.63
C ASP A 61 -1.91 -11.00 -10.63
N GLY A 62 -0.59 -11.18 -10.48
CA GLY A 62 0.18 -12.13 -11.28
C GLY A 62 -0.31 -13.58 -11.15
N VAL A 63 -0.77 -13.99 -9.96
CA VAL A 63 -1.35 -15.34 -9.76
C VAL A 63 -2.62 -15.57 -10.58
N LYS A 64 -3.39 -14.52 -10.91
CA LYS A 64 -4.61 -14.65 -11.73
C LYS A 64 -4.29 -14.99 -13.19
N GLU A 65 -3.13 -14.56 -13.67
CA GLU A 65 -2.69 -14.80 -15.05
C GLU A 65 -2.01 -16.17 -15.20
N GLU A 66 -1.50 -16.74 -14.10
CA GLU A 66 -0.80 -18.01 -14.16
C GLU A 66 -1.72 -19.23 -14.30
N THR A 67 -1.27 -20.17 -15.13
CA THR A 67 -1.99 -21.42 -15.45
C THR A 67 -1.41 -22.63 -14.71
N ASN A 68 -0.15 -22.55 -14.26
CA ASN A 68 0.51 -23.66 -13.58
C ASN A 68 0.03 -23.77 -12.13
N ARG A 69 -0.73 -24.84 -11.84
CA ARG A 69 -1.28 -25.11 -10.51
C ARG A 69 -0.24 -25.15 -9.38
N ALA A 70 0.97 -25.65 -9.64
CA ALA A 70 2.03 -25.70 -8.63
C ALA A 70 2.59 -24.29 -8.34
N ALA A 71 2.76 -23.47 -9.38
CA ALA A 71 3.18 -22.07 -9.26
C ALA A 71 2.13 -21.25 -8.50
N ILE A 72 0.85 -21.40 -8.86
CA ILE A 72 -0.29 -20.79 -8.17
C ILE A 72 -0.32 -21.19 -6.69
N ALA A 73 -0.12 -22.47 -6.36
CA ALA A 73 -0.13 -22.93 -4.97
C ALA A 73 1.02 -22.33 -4.16
N THR A 74 2.19 -22.19 -4.78
CA THR A 74 3.40 -21.61 -4.17
C THR A 74 3.23 -20.12 -3.92
N ALA A 75 2.80 -19.38 -4.94
CA ALA A 75 2.55 -17.94 -4.84
C ALA A 75 1.45 -17.62 -3.83
N ASN A 76 0.35 -18.39 -3.80
CA ASN A 76 -0.68 -18.24 -2.76
C ASN A 76 -0.13 -18.54 -1.35
N ALA A 77 0.80 -19.48 -1.19
CA ALA A 77 1.44 -19.72 0.09
C ALA A 77 2.32 -18.53 0.53
N GLU A 78 3.01 -17.87 -0.40
CA GLU A 78 3.75 -16.64 -0.12
C GLU A 78 2.83 -15.49 0.27
N ILE A 79 1.73 -15.28 -0.46
CA ILE A 79 0.73 -14.24 -0.14
C ILE A 79 0.17 -14.46 1.26
N ARG A 80 -0.15 -15.71 1.64
CA ARG A 80 -0.59 -16.05 3.01
C ARG A 80 0.46 -15.70 4.07
N ARG A 81 1.74 -16.00 3.81
CA ARG A 81 2.84 -15.64 4.74
C ARG A 81 2.95 -14.13 4.89
N GLY A 82 2.89 -13.38 3.79
CA GLY A 82 2.93 -11.93 3.80
C GLY A 82 1.73 -11.30 4.51
N LYS A 83 0.50 -11.77 4.27
CA LYS A 83 -0.71 -11.33 5.01
C LYS A 83 -0.56 -11.55 6.51
N ASN A 84 -0.08 -12.73 6.94
CA ASN A 84 0.13 -13.02 8.35
C ASN A 84 1.22 -12.15 8.99
N TYR A 85 2.28 -11.82 8.24
CA TYR A 85 3.28 -10.86 8.68
C TYR A 85 2.68 -9.47 8.89
N LEU A 86 1.94 -8.95 7.90
CA LEU A 86 1.30 -7.63 7.99
C LEU A 86 0.30 -7.56 9.16
N ARG A 87 -0.51 -8.61 9.37
CA ARG A 87 -1.40 -8.74 10.54
C ARG A 87 -0.63 -8.69 11.86
N GLY A 88 0.54 -9.32 11.93
CA GLY A 88 1.41 -9.29 13.11
C GLY A 88 2.04 -7.92 13.38
N GLU A 89 2.24 -7.11 12.35
CA GLU A 89 2.80 -5.75 12.47
C GLU A 89 1.73 -4.69 12.81
N LEU A 90 0.45 -4.93 12.53
CA LEU A 90 -0.65 -4.01 12.87
C LEU A 90 -0.69 -3.58 14.36
N PRO A 91 -0.57 -4.49 15.36
CA PRO A 91 -0.50 -4.10 16.77
C PRO A 91 0.70 -3.19 17.09
N LYS A 92 1.83 -3.40 16.42
CA LYS A 92 3.02 -2.54 16.61
C LYS A 92 2.78 -1.16 16.00
N LEU A 93 2.19 -1.10 14.81
CA LEU A 93 1.81 0.14 14.14
C LEU A 93 0.84 0.96 15.01
N ARG A 94 -0.20 0.32 15.57
CA ARG A 94 -1.16 0.98 16.50
C ARG A 94 -0.47 1.49 17.78
N LYS A 95 0.53 0.79 18.31
CA LYS A 95 1.35 1.25 19.45
C LYS A 95 2.20 2.46 19.10
N VAL A 96 2.84 2.47 17.92
CA VAL A 96 3.66 3.61 17.45
C VAL A 96 2.77 4.83 17.19
N MET A 97 1.59 4.62 16.59
CA MET A 97 0.56 5.65 16.41
C MET A 97 0.18 6.29 17.76
N ALA A 98 -0.21 5.50 18.75
CA ALA A 98 -0.58 6.03 20.08
C ALA A 98 0.53 6.85 20.75
N LYS A 99 1.81 6.51 20.50
CA LYS A 99 2.96 7.27 21.02
C LYS A 99 3.19 8.57 20.27
N LYS A 100 2.99 8.59 18.95
CA LYS A 100 3.21 9.76 18.09
C LYS A 100 2.01 10.70 17.98
N ASN A 101 0.84 10.26 18.43
CA ASN A 101 -0.35 11.09 18.53
C ASN A 101 -0.29 12.15 19.66
N LYS A 102 0.72 12.11 20.54
CA LYS A 102 0.92 13.14 21.59
C LYS A 102 1.43 14.43 20.95
N GLY A 103 0.52 15.34 20.60
CA GLY A 103 0.82 16.65 20.02
C GLY A 103 0.16 16.95 18.67
N LEU A 104 -0.59 16.00 18.12
CA LEU A 104 -1.42 16.20 16.91
C LEU A 104 -2.80 16.74 17.28
N THR A 105 -3.48 17.38 16.32
CA THR A 105 -4.89 17.75 16.46
C THR A 105 -5.77 16.51 16.52
N GLU A 106 -7.02 16.63 17.01
CA GLU A 106 -7.94 15.49 17.01
C GLU A 106 -8.23 15.00 15.59
N GLU A 107 -8.37 15.91 14.63
CA GLU A 107 -8.55 15.59 13.20
C GLU A 107 -7.39 14.74 12.63
N GLU A 108 -6.15 15.10 12.95
CA GLU A 108 -4.96 14.36 12.50
C GLU A 108 -4.87 12.97 13.15
N LYS A 109 -5.32 12.84 14.40
CA LYS A 109 -5.36 11.54 15.09
C LYS A 109 -6.42 10.63 14.46
N GLU A 110 -7.60 11.17 14.18
CA GLU A 110 -8.69 10.44 13.52
C GLU A 110 -8.28 9.99 12.12
N ALA A 111 -7.67 10.87 11.33
CA ALA A 111 -7.15 10.53 10.00
C ALA A 111 -6.14 9.37 10.07
N ARG A 112 -5.25 9.35 11.06
CA ARG A 112 -4.30 8.24 11.24
C ARG A 112 -4.99 6.93 11.63
N VAL A 113 -6.03 7.00 12.44
CA VAL A 113 -6.84 5.83 12.82
C VAL A 113 -7.56 5.28 11.60
N GLU A 114 -8.21 6.13 10.80
CA GLU A 114 -8.85 5.75 9.54
C GLU A 114 -7.83 5.13 8.58
N GLN A 115 -6.64 5.71 8.44
CA GLN A 115 -5.56 5.15 7.62
C GLN A 115 -5.14 3.73 8.02
N VAL A 116 -5.06 3.45 9.32
CA VAL A 116 -4.71 2.10 9.81
C VAL A 116 -5.86 1.13 9.62
N ASP A 117 -7.10 1.56 9.85
CA ASP A 117 -8.31 0.73 9.68
C ASP A 117 -8.51 0.39 8.18
N ASP A 118 -8.32 1.35 7.28
CA ASP A 118 -8.30 1.15 5.82
C ASP A 118 -7.17 0.20 5.38
N PHE A 119 -6.00 0.30 6.02
CA PHE A 119 -4.88 -0.57 5.71
C PHE A 119 -5.14 -2.02 6.13
N GLU A 120 -5.71 -2.22 7.31
CA GLU A 120 -6.15 -3.53 7.78
C GLU A 120 -7.19 -4.15 6.83
N TYR A 121 -8.16 -3.36 6.38
CA TYR A 121 -9.12 -3.80 5.38
C TYR A 121 -8.46 -4.23 4.06
N LYS A 122 -7.53 -3.42 3.54
CA LYS A 122 -6.83 -3.75 2.29
C LYS A 122 -6.01 -5.04 2.40
N ILE A 123 -5.37 -5.31 3.54
CA ILE A 123 -4.68 -6.58 3.80
C ILE A 123 -5.64 -7.75 3.60
N GLU A 124 -6.85 -7.66 4.16
CA GLU A 124 -7.84 -8.73 4.08
C GLU A 124 -8.41 -8.92 2.67
N CYS A 125 -8.53 -7.85 1.90
CA CYS A 125 -8.97 -7.87 0.50
C CYS A 125 -8.00 -8.57 -0.47
N VAL A 126 -6.72 -8.72 -0.12
CA VAL A 126 -5.75 -9.40 -0.99
C VAL A 126 -6.12 -10.88 -1.14
N PRO A 127 -6.36 -11.38 -2.37
CA PRO A 127 -6.75 -12.77 -2.59
C PRO A 127 -5.55 -13.69 -2.36
N ASP A 128 -5.72 -14.67 -1.48
CA ASP A 128 -4.67 -15.60 -1.05
C ASP A 128 -4.99 -17.08 -1.38
N GLY A 129 -6.04 -17.27 -2.19
CA GLY A 129 -6.56 -18.57 -2.62
C GLY A 129 -7.32 -19.36 -1.55
N VAL A 130 -7.51 -18.83 -0.33
CA VAL A 130 -8.15 -19.55 0.78
C VAL A 130 -9.26 -18.72 1.44
N THR A 131 -9.09 -17.39 1.52
CA THR A 131 -10.13 -16.50 2.05
C THR A 131 -11.32 -16.46 1.10
N ARG A 132 -12.41 -17.14 1.49
CA ARG A 132 -13.67 -17.18 0.71
C ARG A 132 -14.55 -15.95 0.91
N SER A 133 -14.33 -15.18 1.97
CA SER A 133 -15.10 -13.98 2.30
C SER A 133 -14.16 -12.83 2.66
N VAL A 134 -14.25 -11.74 1.91
CA VAL A 134 -13.64 -10.47 2.28
C VAL A 134 -14.45 -9.90 3.45
N PRO A 135 -13.82 -9.49 4.56
CA PRO A 135 -14.54 -8.88 5.68
C PRO A 135 -15.22 -7.59 5.22
N ALA A 136 -16.29 -7.19 5.91
CA ALA A 136 -16.96 -5.94 5.59
C ALA A 136 -15.97 -4.76 5.73
N PRO A 137 -16.05 -3.73 4.86
CA PRO A 137 -15.25 -2.54 5.00
C PRO A 137 -15.44 -1.93 6.39
N PRO A 138 -14.36 -1.38 6.98
CA PRO A 138 -14.43 -0.76 8.28
C PRO A 138 -15.49 0.33 8.24
N GLN A 139 -16.35 0.36 9.26
CA GLN A 139 -17.30 1.45 9.41
C GLN A 139 -16.50 2.72 9.58
N ARG A 140 -16.63 3.67 8.65
CA ARG A 140 -16.08 5.01 8.83
C ARG A 140 -16.64 5.55 10.12
N ARG A 141 -15.77 5.92 11.06
CA ARG A 141 -16.15 6.39 12.40
C ARG A 141 -16.75 7.79 12.30
N GLY A 142 -17.98 7.85 11.76
CA GLY A 142 -18.89 9.00 11.78
C GLY A 142 -18.45 10.23 10.99
N GLY A 143 -19.41 10.83 10.28
CA GLY A 143 -19.49 12.29 10.21
C GLY A 143 -20.31 12.81 11.39
#